data_AF-A7VT20-F1
#
_entry.id   AF-A7VT20-F1
#
_cell.length_a   1.000
_cell.length_b   1.000
_cell.length_c   1.000
_cell.angle_alpha   90.00
_cell.angle_beta   90.00
_cell.angle_gamma   90.00
#
_symmetry.space_group_name_H-M   'P 1'
#
loop_
_entity.id
_entity.type
_entity.pdbx_description
1 polymer ?
#
loop_
_entity_poly.entity_id
_entity_poly.type
_entity_poly.pdbx_seq_one_letter_code
_entity_poly.pdbx_strand_id
1 'polypeptide(L)'
;MKIRLKQVIEAIEMADEAYTAFGDRQTRKPVFLDDPDITGMRNNELGALLNVEPERFYPFPTKYEIHEYGIMESFVEELPSGKARDELAGAIRGKGAFRRFKNGIRWH
;
A
#
# COMPACT_ATOMS: atom_id res chain seq x y z
N MET A 1 -13.55 -1.67 13.39
CA MET A 1 -13.57 -0.89 12.12
C MET A 1 -13.30 -1.84 10.96
N LYS A 2 -14.06 -1.79 9.85
CA LYS A 2 -13.84 -2.67 8.69
C LYS A 2 -13.97 -1.86 7.38
N ILE A 3 -12.83 -1.57 6.74
CA ILE A 3 -12.76 -1.15 5.34
C ILE A 3 -12.58 -2.39 4.46
N ARG A 4 -13.03 -2.37 3.20
CA ARG A 4 -12.85 -3.52 2.31
C ARG A 4 -11.38 -3.61 1.87
N LEU A 5 -10.81 -4.81 1.94
CA LEU A 5 -9.42 -5.08 1.54
C LEU A 5 -9.13 -4.58 0.11
N LYS A 6 -10.06 -4.77 -0.82
CA LYS A 6 -9.90 -4.27 -2.20
C LYS A 6 -9.63 -2.77 -2.27
N GLN A 7 -10.30 -1.97 -1.45
CA GLN A 7 -10.11 -0.51 -1.43
C GLN A 7 -8.77 -0.11 -0.81
N VAL A 8 -8.28 -0.89 0.16
CA VAL A 8 -6.95 -0.71 0.73
C VAL A 8 -5.88 -1.00 -0.32
N ILE A 9 -6.03 -2.10 -1.07
CA ILE A 9 -5.11 -2.47 -2.15
C ILE A 9 -5.09 -1.37 -3.22
N GLU A 10 -6.26 -0.94 -3.70
CA GLU A 10 -6.36 0.13 -4.70
C GLU A 10 -5.66 1.43 -4.23
N ALA A 11 -5.85 1.84 -2.98
CA ALA A 11 -5.19 3.03 -2.44
C ALA A 11 -3.66 2.89 -2.38
N ILE A 12 -3.17 1.71 -2.01
CA ILE A 12 -1.72 1.39 -1.97
C ILE A 12 -1.14 1.35 -3.39
N GLU A 13 -1.83 0.76 -4.35
CA GLU A 13 -1.40 0.70 -5.76
C GLU A 13 -1.39 2.08 -6.43
N MET A 14 -2.27 2.98 -5.98
CA MET A 14 -2.33 4.37 -6.43
C MET A 14 -1.38 5.31 -5.67
N ALA A 15 -0.61 4.80 -4.71
CA ALA A 15 0.29 5.64 -3.91
C ALA A 15 1.38 6.24 -4.80
N ASP A 16 1.39 7.56 -4.92
CA ASP A 16 2.39 8.33 -5.64
C ASP A 16 2.79 9.58 -4.84
N GLU A 17 3.50 10.52 -5.47
CA GLU A 17 3.83 11.82 -4.84
C GLU A 17 2.70 12.84 -5.03
N ALA A 18 1.83 12.65 -6.03
CA ALA A 18 0.82 13.63 -6.43
C ALA A 18 -0.39 13.65 -5.48
N TYR A 19 -0.64 12.55 -4.77
CA TYR A 19 -1.77 12.43 -3.86
C TYR A 19 -1.38 11.80 -2.52
N THR A 20 -1.95 12.35 -1.44
CA THR A 20 -1.96 11.68 -0.12
C THR A 20 -3.30 10.98 0.11
N ALA A 21 -3.28 9.66 0.29
CA ALA A 21 -4.47 8.87 0.53
C ALA A 21 -4.81 8.76 2.03
N PHE A 22 -6.09 8.92 2.37
CA PHE A 22 -6.62 8.74 3.72
C PHE A 22 -7.81 7.79 3.71
N GLY A 23 -7.94 6.98 4.76
CA GLY A 23 -9.14 6.19 5.00
C GLY A 23 -10.16 6.97 5.81
N ASP A 24 -11.35 7.18 5.25
CA ASP A 24 -12.46 7.82 5.95
C ASP A 24 -13.24 6.79 6.77
N ARG A 25 -13.23 6.94 8.11
CA ARG A 25 -13.93 6.03 9.03
C ARG A 25 -15.45 6.08 8.88
N GLN A 26 -16.00 7.22 8.45
CA GLN A 26 -17.43 7.42 8.30
C GLN A 26 -17.95 6.79 7.01
N THR A 27 -17.34 7.13 5.88
CA THR A 27 -17.79 6.63 4.56
C THR A 27 -17.21 5.26 4.21
N ARG A 28 -16.15 4.83 4.91
CA ARG A 28 -15.39 3.58 4.67
C ARG A 28 -14.82 3.53 3.26
N LYS A 29 -14.37 4.67 2.77
CA LYS A 29 -13.75 4.82 1.44
C LYS A 29 -12.39 5.53 1.59
N PRO A 30 -11.44 5.25 0.69
CA PRO A 30 -10.27 6.09 0.55
C PRO A 30 -10.69 7.44 -0.04
N VAL A 31 -10.03 8.50 0.42
CA VAL A 31 -10.08 9.85 -0.13
C VAL A 31 -8.66 10.28 -0.43
N PHE A 32 -8.48 11.10 -1.46
CA PHE A 32 -7.17 11.49 -1.98
C PHE A 32 -7.07 13.01 -1.92
N LEU A 33 -6.07 13.51 -1.20
CA LEU A 33 -5.74 14.91 -1.13
C LEU A 33 -4.64 15.20 -2.14
N ASP A 34 -4.91 16.09 -3.10
CA ASP A 34 -3.95 16.56 -4.09
C ASP A 34 -2.76 17.29 -3.43
N ASP A 35 -1.56 17.01 -3.92
CA ASP A 35 -0.40 17.87 -3.73
C ASP A 35 -0.48 19.03 -4.75
N PRO A 36 -0.64 20.29 -4.33
CA PRO A 36 -0.81 21.41 -5.25
C PRO A 36 0.44 21.71 -6.08
N ASP A 37 1.63 21.39 -5.58
CA ASP A 37 2.89 21.65 -6.27
C ASP A 37 3.11 20.65 -7.42
N ILE A 38 2.51 19.46 -7.33
CA ILE A 38 2.61 18.41 -8.36
C ILE A 38 1.41 18.43 -9.31
N THR A 39 0.19 18.54 -8.77
CA THR A 39 -1.04 18.45 -9.57
C THR A 39 -1.51 19.80 -10.13
N GLY A 40 -1.09 20.91 -9.52
CA GLY A 40 -1.65 22.25 -9.78
C GLY A 40 -3.09 22.43 -9.27
N MET A 41 -3.67 21.43 -8.61
CA MET A 41 -5.03 21.44 -8.09
C MET A 41 -5.02 21.50 -6.56
N ARG A 42 -6.10 22.02 -5.97
CA ARG A 42 -6.24 22.11 -4.51
C ARG A 42 -7.65 21.73 -4.08
N ASN A 43 -7.75 20.65 -3.32
CA ASN A 43 -9.02 20.23 -2.72
C ASN A 43 -9.23 20.93 -1.36
N ASN A 44 -9.71 22.17 -1.40
CA ASN A 44 -9.93 22.99 -0.20
C ASN A 44 -10.95 22.36 0.76
N GLU A 45 -11.99 21.71 0.24
CA GLU A 45 -13.04 21.08 1.04
C GLU A 45 -12.49 19.89 1.85
N LEU A 46 -11.78 18.97 1.18
CA LEU A 46 -11.16 17.83 1.86
C LEU A 46 -10.06 18.28 2.83
N GLY A 47 -9.24 19.26 2.43
CA GLY A 47 -8.20 19.82 3.30
C GLY A 47 -8.77 20.46 4.56
N ALA A 48 -9.86 21.24 4.45
CA ALA A 48 -10.55 21.80 5.61
C ALA A 48 -11.14 20.71 6.50
N LEU A 49 -11.75 19.68 5.90
CA LEU A 49 -12.33 18.57 6.64
C LEU A 49 -11.29 17.74 7.41
N LEU A 50 -10.12 17.48 6.82
CA LEU A 50 -9.00 16.82 7.49
C LEU A 50 -8.49 17.62 8.69
N ASN A 51 -8.51 18.96 8.61
CA ASN A 51 -8.09 19.84 9.70
C ASN A 51 -9.12 19.90 10.85
N VAL A 52 -10.42 19.91 10.52
CA VAL A 52 -11.49 20.04 11.52
C VAL A 52 -11.82 18.69 12.20
N GLU A 53 -11.74 17.59 11.46
CA GLU A 53 -12.05 16.23 11.94
C GLU A 53 -10.89 15.25 11.73
N PRO A 54 -9.69 15.49 12.26
CA PRO A 54 -8.52 14.62 12.00
C PRO A 54 -8.76 13.17 12.44
N GLU A 55 -9.45 12.97 13.57
CA GLU A 55 -9.80 11.66 14.12
C GLU A 55 -10.78 10.85 13.25
N ARG A 56 -11.42 11.48 12.25
CA ARG A 56 -12.24 10.75 11.27
C ARG A 56 -11.38 9.99 10.27
N PHE A 57 -10.14 10.43 10.05
CA PHE A 57 -9.28 9.91 9.01
C PHE A 57 -8.09 9.15 9.59
N TYR A 58 -7.54 8.24 8.81
CA TYR A 58 -6.24 7.64 9.06
C TYR A 58 -5.43 7.66 7.78
N PRO A 59 -4.14 8.04 7.83
CA PRO A 59 -3.31 8.07 6.64
C PRO A 59 -3.08 6.64 6.13
N PHE A 60 -3.11 6.47 4.80
CA PHE A 60 -2.49 5.33 4.17
C PHE A 60 -0.98 5.57 4.06
N PRO A 61 -0.17 4.50 3.98
CA PRO A 61 1.27 4.63 3.72
C PRO A 61 1.53 5.37 2.42
N THR A 62 2.52 6.26 2.43
CA THR A 62 3.08 6.85 1.21
C THR A 62 3.92 5.83 0.45
N LYS A 63 4.23 6.12 -0.82
CA LYS A 63 5.09 5.24 -1.63
C LYS A 63 6.49 5.01 -1.05
N TYR A 64 6.96 5.88 -0.16
CA TYR A 64 8.28 5.76 0.48
C TYR A 64 8.24 4.89 1.75
N GLU A 65 7.07 4.73 2.37
CA GLU A 65 6.85 3.88 3.54
C GLU A 65 6.53 2.43 3.14
N ILE A 66 6.15 2.21 1.89
CA ILE A 66 5.94 0.88 1.35
C ILE A 66 7.31 0.27 1.02
N HIS A 67 7.70 -0.74 1.80
CA HIS A 67 8.94 -1.49 1.58
C HIS A 67 8.62 -2.84 0.92
N GLU A 68 8.30 -2.86 -0.39
CA GLU A 68 7.77 -4.09 -1.02
C GLU A 68 8.74 -5.28 -0.91
N TYR A 69 10.05 -5.03 -0.99
CA TYR A 69 11.04 -6.08 -0.83
C TYR A 69 11.02 -6.68 0.58
N GLY A 70 10.92 -5.84 1.62
CA GLY A 70 10.79 -6.28 3.01
C GLY A 70 9.48 -7.03 3.28
N ILE A 71 8.39 -6.65 2.61
CA ILE A 71 7.12 -7.40 2.63
C ILE A 71 7.31 -8.80 2.01
N MET A 72 8.03 -8.90 0.88
CA MET A 72 8.34 -10.19 0.27
C MET A 72 9.20 -11.07 1.19
N GLU A 73 10.22 -10.51 1.85
CA GLU A 73 11.05 -11.23 2.82
C GLU A 73 10.21 -11.73 4.00
N SER A 74 9.44 -10.84 4.64
CA SER A 74 8.59 -11.17 5.79
C SER A 74 7.58 -12.26 5.43
N PHE A 75 6.94 -12.16 4.26
CA PHE A 75 6.01 -13.18 3.76
C PHE A 75 6.69 -14.55 3.64
N VAL A 76 7.91 -14.61 3.09
CA VAL A 76 8.64 -15.87 2.95
C VAL A 76 9.04 -16.44 4.31
N GLU A 77 9.41 -15.59 5.27
CA GLU A 77 9.78 -16.02 6.62
C GLU A 77 8.61 -16.60 7.41
N GLU A 78 7.40 -16.08 7.19
CA GLU A 78 6.14 -16.56 7.81
C GLU A 78 5.68 -17.92 7.26
N LEU A 79 6.18 -18.35 6.10
CA LEU A 79 5.83 -19.66 5.54
C LEU A 79 6.37 -20.81 6.41
N PRO A 80 5.62 -21.91 6.54
CA PRO A 80 6.12 -23.15 7.14
C PRO A 80 7.41 -23.61 6.45
N SER A 81 8.31 -24.21 7.21
CA SER A 81 9.53 -24.81 6.66
C SER A 81 9.20 -25.82 5.56
N GLY A 82 9.87 -25.72 4.42
CA GLY A 82 9.71 -26.66 3.31
C GLY A 82 9.93 -26.02 1.94
N LYS A 83 9.61 -26.79 0.91
CA LYS A 83 9.90 -26.47 -0.49
C LYS A 83 9.42 -25.07 -0.91
N ALA A 84 8.20 -24.67 -0.52
CA ALA A 84 7.66 -23.36 -0.88
C ALA A 84 8.48 -22.20 -0.31
N ARG A 85 8.86 -22.30 0.98
CA ARG A 85 9.71 -21.30 1.64
C ARG A 85 11.09 -21.23 0.99
N ASP A 86 11.72 -22.38 0.75
CA ASP A 86 13.07 -22.43 0.17
C ASP A 86 13.10 -21.87 -1.25
N GLU A 87 12.12 -22.22 -2.08
CA GLU A 87 12.00 -21.73 -3.45
C GLU A 87 11.75 -20.22 -3.49
N LEU A 88 10.84 -19.71 -2.67
CA LEU A 88 10.55 -18.28 -2.62
C LEU A 88 11.72 -17.49 -2.02
N ALA A 89 12.40 -18.01 -1.00
CA ALA A 89 13.62 -17.42 -0.44
C ALA A 89 14.74 -17.31 -1.48
N GLY A 90 14.85 -18.28 -2.39
CA GLY A 90 15.73 -18.20 -3.55
C GLY A 90 15.24 -17.19 -4.59
N ALA A 91 13.93 -17.17 -4.87
CA ALA A 91 13.32 -16.34 -5.90
C ALA A 91 13.52 -14.84 -5.65
N ILE A 92 13.46 -14.40 -4.40
CA ILE A 92 13.59 -12.99 -4.02
C ILE A 92 15.02 -12.44 -4.10
N ARG A 93 16.05 -13.28 -4.35
CA ARG A 93 17.44 -12.82 -4.38
C ARG A 93 17.85 -12.16 -5.70
N GLY A 94 18.45 -10.99 -5.64
CA GLY A 94 19.11 -10.35 -6.79
C GLY A 94 18.16 -9.89 -7.92
N LYS A 95 18.75 -9.52 -9.06
CA LYS A 95 18.01 -8.87 -10.16
C LYS A 95 16.83 -9.73 -10.64
N GLY A 96 15.63 -9.14 -10.71
CA GLY A 96 14.42 -9.83 -11.13
C GLY A 96 13.64 -10.55 -10.03
N ALA A 97 13.96 -10.26 -8.76
CA ALA A 97 13.31 -10.79 -7.55
C ALA A 97 11.78 -10.76 -7.64
N PHE A 98 11.20 -9.57 -7.85
CA PHE A 98 9.74 -9.36 -7.95
C PHE A 98 9.07 -10.28 -8.97
N ARG A 99 9.63 -10.38 -10.18
CA ARG A 99 9.07 -11.22 -11.24
C ARG A 99 9.11 -12.71 -10.86
N ARG A 100 10.24 -13.19 -10.32
CA ARG A 100 10.39 -14.59 -9.92
C ARG A 100 9.50 -14.94 -8.74
N PHE A 101 9.42 -14.05 -7.75
CA PHE A 101 8.53 -14.20 -6.60
C PHE A 101 7.06 -14.31 -7.02
N LYS A 102 6.58 -13.37 -7.86
CA LYS A 102 5.22 -13.40 -8.41
C LYS A 102 4.93 -14.68 -9.20
N ASN A 103 5.91 -15.16 -9.96
CA ASN A 103 5.77 -16.43 -10.67
C ASN A 103 5.75 -17.61 -9.69
N GLY A 104 6.59 -17.62 -8.67
CA GLY A 104 6.67 -18.70 -7.67
C GLY A 104 5.39 -18.85 -6.87
N ILE A 105 4.80 -17.76 -6.40
CA ILE A 105 3.53 -17.80 -5.64
C ILE A 105 2.39 -18.40 -6.46
N ARG A 106 2.39 -18.29 -7.79
CA ARG A 106 1.34 -18.89 -8.62
C ARG A 106 1.36 -20.42 -8.64
N TRP A 107 2.43 -21.05 -8.18
CA TRP A 107 2.64 -22.49 -8.23
C TRP A 107 2.62 -23.17 -6.85
N HIS A 108 2.40 -22.41 -5.77
CA HIS A 108 2.28 -22.87 -4.39
C HIS A 108 0.98 -22.37 -3.77
#